data_AF-A0AAJ1X7E7-F1
#
_entry.id   AF-A0AAJ1X7E7-F1
#
_cell.length_a   1.000
_cell.length_b   1.000
_cell.length_c   1.000
_cell.angle_alpha   90.00
_cell.angle_beta   90.00
_cell.angle_gamma   90.00
#
_symmetry.space_group_name_H-M   'P 1'
#
loop_
_entity.id
_entity.type
_entity.pdbx_description
1 polymer ?
#
loop_
_entity_poly.entity_id
_entity_poly.type
_entity_poly.pdbx_seq_one_letter_code
_entity_poly.pdbx_strand_id
1 'polypeptide(L)'
;MTDMLGFHLDMIEDSAPDSIASAYMLILETLMIFTPIRLLWNYVDKKLVSNTLFIKDGPLSLSSQYSKLVPNIREFLEFAKIQGRPIHIIGCEKSGKFFDHLMSIEQFAPLQSKGDNVC
;
A
#
# COMPACT_ATOMS: atom_id res chain seq x y z
N MET A 1 12.19 25.01 -4.60
CA MET A 1 11.37 23.80 -4.46
C MET A 1 11.89 23.04 -3.27
N THR A 2 11.09 22.88 -2.22
CA THR A 2 11.51 22.20 -0.99
C THR A 2 11.24 20.71 -1.14
N ASP A 3 12.20 19.86 -0.79
CA ASP A 3 12.04 18.42 -0.78
C ASP A 3 11.03 17.99 0.29
N MET A 4 9.75 18.01 -0.10
CA MET A 4 8.62 17.70 0.77
C MET A 4 8.58 16.20 1.11
N LEU A 5 9.08 15.35 0.22
CA LEU A 5 9.04 13.89 0.34
C LEU A 5 10.29 13.31 1.00
N GLY A 6 11.35 14.10 1.19
CA GLY A 6 12.54 13.71 1.94
C GLY A 6 13.50 12.83 1.13
N PHE A 7 13.46 12.90 -0.20
CA PHE A 7 14.35 12.14 -1.08
C PHE A 7 15.84 12.39 -0.81
N HIS A 8 16.20 13.58 -0.36
CA HIS A 8 17.57 13.90 0.03
C HIS A 8 18.11 12.99 1.15
N LEU A 9 17.24 12.37 1.96
CA LEU A 9 17.63 11.42 3.00
C LEU A 9 18.13 10.09 2.39
N ASP A 10 17.64 9.72 1.21
CA ASP A 10 18.08 8.54 0.45
C ASP A 10 19.28 8.85 -0.47
N MET A 11 19.62 10.14 -0.68
CA MET A 11 20.74 10.60 -1.50
C MET A 11 22.02 10.81 -0.69
N ILE A 12 22.42 9.80 0.09
CA ILE A 12 23.72 9.77 0.79
C ILE A 12 24.79 9.31 -0.21
N GLU A 13 26.04 9.76 -0.09
CA GLU A 13 27.15 9.40 -1.02
C GLU A 13 27.33 7.87 -1.18
N ASP A 14 26.96 7.09 -0.17
CA ASP A 14 27.02 5.62 -0.16
C ASP A 14 25.73 4.91 -0.66
N SER A 15 24.69 5.67 -1.04
CA SER A 15 23.46 5.08 -1.55
C SER A 15 23.65 4.57 -2.99
N ALA A 16 23.40 3.27 -3.19
CA ALA A 16 23.38 2.69 -4.52
C ALA A 16 22.27 3.37 -5.37
N PRO A 17 22.52 3.79 -6.62
CA PRO A 17 21.53 4.43 -7.49
C PRO A 17 20.20 3.66 -7.61
N ASP A 18 20.27 2.33 -7.54
CA ASP A 18 19.12 1.42 -7.63
C ASP A 18 18.16 1.54 -6.43
N SER A 19 18.64 1.90 -5.23
CA SER A 19 17.80 2.05 -4.05
C SER A 19 16.88 3.27 -4.17
N ILE A 20 17.42 4.38 -4.68
CA ILE A 20 16.68 5.63 -4.91
C ILE A 20 15.62 5.43 -6.00
N ALA A 21 15.98 4.75 -7.10
CA ALA A 21 15.03 4.43 -8.16
C ALA A 21 13.88 3.55 -7.66
N SER A 22 14.19 2.53 -6.84
CA SER A 22 13.19 1.65 -6.23
C SER A 22 12.26 2.41 -5.27
N ALA A 23 12.82 3.28 -4.43
CA ALA A 23 12.07 4.17 -3.54
C ALA A 23 11.11 5.07 -4.33
N TYR A 24 11.58 5.68 -5.42
CA TYR A 24 10.76 6.52 -6.29
C TYR A 24 9.60 5.75 -6.91
N MET A 25 9.86 4.54 -7.42
CA MET A 25 8.85 3.66 -7.99
C MET A 25 7.76 3.31 -6.96
N LEU A 26 8.15 2.90 -5.75
CA LEU A 26 7.19 2.56 -4.69
C LEU A 26 6.27 3.73 -4.30
N ILE A 27 6.82 4.94 -4.24
CA ILE A 27 6.03 6.15 -3.95
C ILE A 27 5.09 6.44 -5.10
N LEU A 28 5.60 6.44 -6.34
CA LEU A 28 4.76 6.72 -7.51
C LEU A 28 3.63 5.71 -7.64
N GLU A 29 3.88 4.42 -7.48
CA GLU A 29 2.85 3.39 -7.46
C GLU A 29 1.79 3.66 -6.38
N THR A 30 2.25 4.00 -5.17
CA THR A 30 1.34 4.33 -4.06
C THR A 30 0.51 5.57 -4.39
N LEU A 31 1.08 6.62 -4.99
CA LEU A 31 0.32 7.80 -5.39
C LEU A 31 -0.64 7.50 -6.56
N MET A 32 -0.20 6.67 -7.51
CA MET A 32 -0.99 6.31 -8.69
C MET A 32 -2.26 5.55 -8.31
N ILE A 33 -2.25 4.73 -7.25
CA ILE A 33 -3.49 4.05 -6.79
C ILE A 33 -4.54 5.03 -6.27
N PHE A 34 -4.14 6.22 -5.79
CA PHE A 34 -5.08 7.26 -5.36
C PHE A 34 -5.74 7.99 -6.52
N THR A 35 -5.20 7.93 -7.74
CA THR A 35 -5.84 8.50 -8.93
C THR A 35 -7.20 7.87 -9.24
N PRO A 36 -7.33 6.54 -9.43
CA PRO A 36 -8.63 5.92 -9.66
C PRO A 36 -9.53 6.02 -8.43
N ILE A 37 -8.99 5.98 -7.21
CA ILE A 37 -9.77 6.24 -5.98
C ILE A 37 -10.43 7.62 -6.04
N ARG A 38 -9.65 8.66 -6.35
CA ARG A 38 -10.15 10.04 -6.50
C ARG A 38 -11.19 10.15 -7.63
N LEU A 39 -10.97 9.46 -8.75
CA LEU A 39 -11.90 9.45 -9.86
C LEU A 39 -13.25 8.86 -9.40
N LEU A 40 -13.24 7.65 -8.83
CA LEU A 40 -14.44 6.96 -8.33
C LEU A 40 -15.10 7.67 -7.15
N TRP A 41 -14.33 8.43 -6.36
CA TRP A 41 -14.88 9.26 -5.30
C TRP A 41 -15.87 10.31 -5.81
N ASN A 42 -15.57 10.90 -6.98
CA ASN A 42 -16.33 11.98 -7.60
C ASN A 42 -17.45 11.51 -8.54
N TYR A 43 -17.52 10.23 -8.85
CA TYR A 43 -18.59 9.66 -9.68
C TYR A 43 -19.98 9.91 -9.08
N VAL A 44 -20.99 9.88 -9.95
CA VAL A 44 -22.41 10.04 -9.57
C VAL A 44 -22.83 8.91 -8.63
N ASP A 45 -22.49 7.67 -8.97
CA ASP A 45 -22.66 6.53 -8.07
C ASP A 45 -21.57 6.54 -6.99
N LYS A 46 -21.97 6.96 -5.79
CA LYS A 46 -21.07 7.09 -4.64
C LYS A 46 -20.64 5.75 -4.05
N LYS A 47 -21.37 4.66 -4.32
CA LYS A 47 -21.06 3.31 -3.80
C LYS A 47 -19.91 2.64 -4.56
N LEU A 48 -19.64 3.07 -5.78
CA LEU A 48 -18.66 2.44 -6.65
C LEU A 48 -17.26 2.37 -6.02
N VAL A 49 -16.85 3.43 -5.30
CA VAL A 49 -15.55 3.46 -4.60
C VAL A 49 -15.45 2.39 -3.50
N SER A 50 -16.56 2.10 -2.82
CA SER A 50 -16.63 1.09 -1.74
C SER A 50 -16.90 -0.31 -2.25
N ASN A 51 -17.40 -0.45 -3.48
CA ASN A 51 -17.56 -1.74 -4.14
C ASN A 51 -16.32 -2.14 -4.96
N THR A 52 -15.24 -1.34 -4.91
CA THR A 52 -14.01 -1.58 -5.66
C THR A 52 -12.88 -1.95 -4.71
N LEU A 53 -12.19 -3.06 -5.00
CA LEU A 53 -10.94 -3.42 -4.35
C LEU A 53 -9.77 -2.92 -5.21
N PHE A 54 -9.01 -1.97 -4.68
CA PHE A 54 -7.81 -1.44 -5.33
C PHE A 54 -6.60 -2.28 -4.95
N ILE A 55 -5.86 -2.75 -5.95
CA ILE A 55 -4.71 -3.63 -5.75
C ILE A 55 -3.45 -2.89 -6.20
N LYS A 56 -2.48 -2.80 -5.30
CA LYS A 56 -1.12 -2.36 -5.60
C LYS A 56 -0.25 -3.60 -5.85
N ASP A 57 0.58 -3.60 -6.89
CA ASP A 57 1.65 -4.58 -7.04
C ASP A 57 2.81 -4.19 -6.10
N GLY A 58 3.14 -5.06 -5.15
CA GLY A 58 4.07 -4.76 -4.07
C GLY A 58 3.41 -4.24 -2.78
N PRO A 59 4.23 -3.94 -1.75
CA PRO A 59 3.73 -3.66 -0.41
C PRO A 59 3.05 -2.28 -0.33
N LEU A 60 2.06 -2.17 0.56
CA LEU A 60 1.47 -0.89 0.98
C LEU A 60 2.26 -0.23 2.13
N SER A 61 3.33 -0.87 2.60
CA SER A 61 4.16 -0.35 3.68
C SER A 61 4.86 0.93 3.23
N LEU A 62 4.56 2.03 3.93
CA LEU A 62 5.28 3.28 3.82
C LEU A 62 6.27 3.34 5.00
N SER A 63 7.57 3.18 4.71
CA SER A 63 8.64 3.23 5.72
C SER A 63 8.86 4.64 6.28
N SER A 64 9.68 4.75 7.32
CA SER A 64 9.93 5.98 8.10
C SER A 64 10.29 7.22 7.27
N GLN A 65 10.84 7.01 6.08
CA GLN A 65 11.26 8.07 5.16
C GLN A 65 10.08 8.86 4.55
N TYR A 66 8.87 8.29 4.54
CA TYR A 66 7.66 8.92 3.97
C TYR A 66 6.65 9.33 5.04
N SER A 67 7.12 9.59 6.25
CA SER A 67 6.35 9.99 7.44
C SER A 67 5.44 11.20 7.23
N LYS A 68 5.64 12.00 6.18
CA LYS A 68 4.78 13.15 5.83
C LYS A 68 3.56 12.77 4.98
N LEU A 69 3.63 11.68 4.20
CA LEU A 69 2.52 11.23 3.34
C LEU A 69 1.56 10.32 4.12
N VAL A 70 2.10 9.51 5.02
CA VAL A 70 1.34 8.54 5.81
C VAL A 70 0.19 9.16 6.62
N PRO A 71 0.37 10.30 7.34
CA PRO A 71 -0.73 10.93 8.08
C PRO A 71 -1.88 11.32 7.17
N ASN A 72 -1.60 11.97 6.04
CA ASN A 72 -2.61 12.41 5.08
C ASN A 72 -3.39 11.22 4.50
N ILE A 73 -2.71 10.11 4.18
CA ILE A 73 -3.37 8.89 3.69
C ILE A 73 -4.29 8.33 4.78
N ARG A 74 -3.81 8.25 6.03
CA ARG A 74 -4.62 7.72 7.15
C ARG A 74 -5.84 8.58 7.42
N GLU A 75 -5.67 9.90 7.47
CA GLU A 75 -6.76 10.86 7.66
C GLU A 75 -7.80 10.74 6.54
N PHE A 76 -7.36 10.61 5.29
CA PHE A 76 -8.28 10.41 4.16
C PHE A 76 -9.05 9.09 4.25
N LEU A 77 -8.38 7.98 4.57
CA LEU A 77 -9.04 6.69 4.73
C LEU A 77 -10.02 6.68 5.91
N GLU A 78 -9.69 7.36 6.99
CA GLU A 78 -10.57 7.51 8.16
C GLU A 78 -11.78 8.39 7.82
N PHE A 79 -11.56 9.52 7.16
CA PHE A 79 -12.64 10.35 6.63
C PHE A 79 -13.57 9.54 5.72
N ALA A 80 -13.02 8.70 4.83
CA ALA A 80 -13.81 7.86 3.94
C ALA A 80 -14.70 6.87 4.71
N LYS A 81 -14.19 6.26 5.79
CA LYS A 81 -14.99 5.41 6.69
C LYS A 81 -16.10 6.18 7.38
N ILE A 82 -15.81 7.36 7.94
CA ILE A 82 -16.79 8.22 8.63
C ILE A 82 -17.91 8.65 7.67
N GLN A 83 -17.59 8.91 6.40
CA GLN A 83 -18.57 9.23 5.36
C GLN A 83 -19.40 8.02 4.88
N GLY A 84 -19.22 6.82 5.47
CA GLY A 84 -19.90 5.60 5.05
C GLY A 84 -19.45 5.10 3.67
N ARG A 85 -18.26 5.52 3.22
CA ARG A 85 -17.68 5.17 1.92
C ARG A 85 -16.28 4.59 2.11
N PRO A 86 -16.14 3.42 2.77
CA PRO A 86 -14.83 2.82 2.99
C PRO A 86 -14.12 2.57 1.66
N ILE A 87 -12.80 2.71 1.66
CA ILE A 87 -11.94 2.45 0.50
C ILE A 87 -11.16 1.18 0.80
N HIS A 88 -11.26 0.18 -0.07
CA HIS A 88 -10.62 -1.11 0.09
C HIS A 88 -9.34 -1.16 -0.75
N ILE A 89 -8.18 -1.17 -0.09
CA ILE A 89 -6.87 -1.21 -0.75
C ILE A 89 -6.07 -2.37 -0.19
N ILE A 90 -5.44 -3.16 -1.07
CA ILE A 90 -4.49 -4.21 -0.69
C ILE A 90 -3.18 -4.08 -1.46
N GLY A 91 -2.08 -4.48 -0.81
CA GLY A 91 -0.78 -4.65 -1.46
C GLY A 91 -0.52 -6.12 -1.69
N CYS A 92 -0.04 -6.47 -2.87
CA CYS A 92 0.33 -7.84 -3.21
C CYS A 92 1.86 -7.97 -3.25
N GLU A 93 2.45 -8.39 -2.14
CA GLU A 93 3.89 -8.65 -2.06
C GLU A 93 4.18 -10.09 -2.53
N LYS A 94 4.94 -10.21 -3.64
CA LYS A 94 5.29 -11.50 -4.27
C LYS A 94 6.72 -11.95 -3.98
N SER A 95 7.49 -11.11 -3.30
CA SER A 95 8.92 -11.29 -2.99
C SER A 95 9.32 -10.31 -1.89
N GLY A 96 10.38 -10.62 -1.14
CA GLY A 96 10.90 -9.74 -0.10
C GLY A 96 10.79 -10.36 1.29
N LYS A 97 11.32 -9.67 2.30
CA LYS A 97 11.53 -10.24 3.65
C LYS A 97 10.26 -10.80 4.29
N PHE A 98 9.11 -10.16 4.07
CA PHE A 98 7.83 -10.65 4.60
C PHE A 98 7.38 -11.92 3.88
N PHE A 99 7.47 -11.94 2.55
CA PHE A 99 7.18 -13.12 1.75
C PHE A 99 8.10 -14.29 2.14
N ASP A 100 9.41 -14.04 2.22
CA ASP A 100 10.41 -15.06 2.59
C ASP A 100 10.17 -15.60 4.00
N HIS A 101 9.80 -14.72 4.93
CA HIS A 101 9.44 -15.11 6.28
C HIS A 101 8.17 -15.98 6.31
N LEU A 102 7.13 -15.60 5.58
CA LEU A 102 5.90 -16.40 5.46
C LEU A 102 6.19 -17.79 4.87
N MET A 103 7.00 -17.87 3.82
CA MET A 103 7.44 -19.15 3.24
C MET A 103 8.23 -19.99 4.27
N SER A 104 9.07 -19.36 5.09
CA SER A 104 9.85 -20.08 6.12
C SER A 104 8.97 -20.71 7.21
N ILE A 105 7.81 -20.12 7.50
CA ILE A 105 6.88 -20.61 8.53
C ILE A 105 5.79 -21.52 7.96
N GLU A 106 5.62 -21.56 6.64
CA GLU A 106 4.64 -22.41 5.94
C GLU A 106 4.81 -23.88 6.36
N GLN A 107 6.06 -24.36 6.49
CA GLN A 107 6.37 -25.72 6.93
C GLN A 107 5.87 -26.05 8.36
N PHE A 108 5.57 -25.04 9.18
CA PHE A 108 5.09 -25.19 10.56
C PHE A 108 3.59 -24.90 10.70
N ALA A 109 2.92 -24.45 9.63
CA ALA A 109 1.49 -24.21 9.62
C ALA A 109 0.76 -25.41 8.98
N PRO A 110 -0.11 -26.13 9.71
CA PRO A 110 -0.93 -27.16 9.08
C PRO A 110 -1.81 -26.50 8.01
N LEU A 111 -1.74 -27.01 6.78
CA LEU A 111 -2.64 -26.59 5.71
C LEU A 111 -4.07 -26.93 6.12
N GLN A 112 -4.87 -25.91 6.47
CA GLN A 112 -6.31 -26.10 6.55
C GLN A 112 -6.81 -26.38 5.14
N SER A 113 -7.27 -27.61 4.92
CA SER A 113 -7.86 -27.99 3.65
C SER A 113 -9.12 -27.13 3.44
N LYS A 114 -9.27 -26.51 2.26
CA LYS A 114 -10.53 -25.88 1.85
C LYS A 114 -11.58 -26.99 1.71
N GLY A 115 -12.17 -27.36 2.83
CA GLY A 115 -13.05 -28.52 2.96
C GLY A 115 -13.51 -28.79 4.39
N ASP A 116 -12.79 -28.30 5.40
CA ASP A 116 -13.19 -28.47 6.79
C ASP A 116 -14.25 -27.42 7.18
N ASN A 117 -15.48 -27.66 6.74
CA ASN A 117 -16.68 -27.19 7.43
C ASN A 117 -16.61 -27.72 8.87
N VAL A 118 -16.37 -26.84 9.83
CA VAL A 118 -16.60 -27.15 11.24
C VAL A 118 -17.79 -26.32 11.71
N CYS A 119 -18.77 -27.07 12.22
CA CYS A 119 -20.02 -26.66 12.85
C CYS A 119 -19.84 -25.69 14.02
#